data_AF-A0A349M8F7-F1
#
_entry.id   AF-A0A349M8F7-F1
#
_cell.length_a   1.000
_cell.length_b   1.000
_cell.length_c   1.000
_cell.angle_alpha   90.00
_cell.angle_beta   90.00
_cell.angle_gamma   90.00
#
_symmetry.space_group_name_H-M   'P 1'
#
loop_
_entity.id
_entity.type
_entity.pdbx_description
1 polymer ?
#
loop_
_entity_poly.entity_id
_entity_poly.type
_entity_poly.pdbx_seq_one_letter_code
_entity_poly.pdbx_strand_id
1 'polypeptide(L)'
;MIPFDALYTLLLHDLRELHQIQQRRWLVFPMTRVVKEQHLGQYCYLAEEFLSPADLRALKHEVGLDEQRWHAYKWIFLHTAPAFW
;
A
#
# COMPACT_ATOMS: atom_id res chain seq x y z
N MET A 1 -7.03 -15.61 6.67
CA MET A 1 -7.73 -14.30 6.64
C MET A 1 -6.86 -13.29 7.36
N ILE A 2 -6.42 -12.24 6.68
CA ILE A 2 -5.63 -11.17 7.33
C ILE A 2 -6.62 -10.24 8.04
N PRO A 3 -6.43 -9.92 9.33
CA PRO A 3 -7.37 -9.07 10.06
C PRO A 3 -7.22 -7.60 9.66
N PHE A 4 -8.29 -6.83 9.84
CA PHE A 4 -8.34 -5.39 9.57
C PHE A 4 -7.17 -4.64 10.22
N ASP A 5 -6.93 -4.85 11.52
CA ASP A 5 -5.90 -4.14 12.28
C ASP A 5 -4.48 -4.40 11.75
N ALA A 6 -4.23 -5.60 11.20
CA ALA A 6 -2.96 -5.92 10.58
C ALA A 6 -2.78 -5.15 9.26
N LEU A 7 -3.80 -5.12 8.41
CA LEU A 7 -3.77 -4.34 7.16
C LEU A 7 -3.62 -2.85 7.43
N TYR A 8 -4.37 -2.32 8.41
CA TYR A 8 -4.26 -0.93 8.85
C TYR A 8 -2.84 -0.60 9.30
N THR A 9 -2.26 -1.42 10.17
CA THR A 9 -0.90 -1.20 10.70
C THR A 9 0.15 -1.23 9.59
N LEU A 10 0.07 -2.21 8.69
CA LEU A 10 1.01 -2.38 7.57
C LEU A 10 0.92 -1.22 6.57
N LEU A 11 -0.29 -0.84 6.15
CA LEU A 11 -0.51 0.29 5.25
C LEU A 11 -0.02 1.59 5.86
N LEU A 12 -0.40 1.88 7.10
CA LEU A 12 -0.01 3.11 7.78
C LEU A 12 1.51 3.22 7.94
N HIS A 13 2.18 2.11 8.26
CA HIS A 13 3.62 2.04 8.35
C HIS A 13 4.30 2.39 7.04
N ASP A 14 3.97 1.67 5.96
CA ASP A 14 4.66 1.85 4.67
C ASP A 14 4.27 3.18 3.99
N LEU A 15 3.08 3.72 4.24
CA LEU A 15 2.72 5.08 3.81
C LEU A 15 3.59 6.14 4.50
N ARG A 16 3.83 6.01 5.81
CA ARG A 16 4.69 6.93 6.56
C ARG A 16 6.13 6.85 6.07
N GLU A 17 6.67 5.65 5.86
CA GLU A 17 8.02 5.48 5.35
C GLU A 17 8.14 6.03 3.92
N LEU A 18 7.18 5.75 3.04
CA LEU A 18 7.16 6.29 1.69
C LEU A 18 7.11 7.83 1.70
N HIS A 19 6.32 8.42 2.59
CA HIS A 19 6.27 9.87 2.76
C HIS A 19 7.61 10.46 3.20
N GLN A 20 8.28 9.83 4.17
CA GLN A 20 9.61 10.25 4.63
C GLN A 20 10.67 10.14 3.51
N ILE A 21 10.61 9.06 2.72
CA ILE A 21 11.48 8.86 1.55
C ILE A 21 11.28 9.98 0.53
N GLN A 22 10.03 10.33 0.23
CA GLN A 22 9.69 11.39 -0.72
C GLN A 22 10.15 12.78 -0.26
N GLN A 23 10.15 13.04 1.05
CA GLN A 23 10.66 14.30 1.62
C GLN A 23 12.19 14.39 1.52
N ARG A 24 12.91 13.27 1.67
CA ARG A 24 14.38 13.20 1.69
C ARG A 24 15.00 13.10 0.29
N ARG A 25 14.48 13.88 -0.67
CA ARG A 25 14.69 13.86 -2.15
C ARG A 25 16.10 13.56 -2.69
N TRP A 26 17.17 13.62 -1.89
CA TRP A 26 18.55 13.45 -2.32
C TRP A 26 19.28 12.19 -1.81
N LEU A 27 18.74 11.48 -0.82
CA LEU A 27 19.50 10.44 -0.08
C LEU A 27 18.91 9.03 -0.12
N VAL A 28 17.80 8.80 -0.81
CA VAL A 28 17.15 7.49 -0.83
C VAL A 28 17.30 6.80 -2.18
N PHE A 29 17.76 5.55 -2.17
CA PHE A 29 17.86 4.72 -3.36
C PHE A 29 16.49 4.52 -4.01
N PRO A 30 16.37 4.68 -5.34
CA PRO A 30 15.13 4.46 -6.08
C PRO A 30 14.47 3.10 -5.77
N MET A 31 15.28 2.07 -5.51
CA MET A 31 14.79 0.73 -5.13
C MET A 31 13.99 0.73 -3.82
N THR A 32 14.41 1.48 -2.79
CA THR A 32 13.70 1.51 -1.51
C THR A 32 12.29 2.07 -1.67
N ARG A 33 12.14 3.09 -2.52
CA ARG A 33 10.83 3.64 -2.87
C ARG A 33 9.95 2.59 -3.57
N VAL A 34 10.50 1.92 -4.58
CA VAL A 34 9.77 0.90 -5.37
C VAL A 34 9.29 -0.26 -4.50
N VAL A 35 10.14 -0.76 -3.59
CA VAL A 35 9.75 -1.83 -2.65
C VAL A 35 8.55 -1.42 -1.80
N LYS A 36 8.53 -0.17 -1.30
CA LYS A 36 7.39 0.34 -0.52
C LYS A 36 6.13 0.49 -1.34
N GLU A 37 6.24 1.00 -2.56
CA GLU A 37 5.09 1.08 -3.48
C GLU A 37 4.54 -0.32 -3.82
N GLN A 38 5.40 -1.34 -3.94
CA GLN A 38 5.00 -2.74 -4.14
C GLN A 38 4.28 -3.33 -2.93
N HIS A 39 4.82 -3.16 -1.72
CA HIS A 39 4.15 -3.63 -0.49
C HIS A 39 2.78 -2.99 -0.32
N LEU A 40 2.67 -1.67 -0.53
CA LEU A 40 1.40 -0.95 -0.49
C LEU A 40 0.40 -1.55 -1.47
N GLY A 41 0.83 -1.86 -2.69
CA GLY A 41 -0.03 -2.49 -3.69
C GLY A 41 -0.47 -3.91 -3.32
N GLN A 42 0.42 -4.71 -2.71
CA GLN A 42 0.08 -6.03 -2.17
C GLN A 42 -0.98 -5.91 -1.07
N TYR A 43 -0.82 -4.96 -0.14
CA TYR A 43 -1.81 -4.74 0.93
C TYR A 43 -3.14 -4.23 0.39
N CYS A 44 -3.14 -3.39 -0.64
CA CYS A 44 -4.36 -2.96 -1.32
C CYS A 44 -5.10 -4.15 -1.97
N TYR A 45 -4.37 -5.05 -2.63
CA TYR A 45 -4.93 -6.28 -3.20
C TYR A 45 -5.54 -7.17 -2.11
N LEU A 46 -4.78 -7.47 -1.05
CA LEU A 46 -5.24 -8.32 0.05
C LEU A 46 -6.46 -7.72 0.78
N ALA A 47 -6.50 -6.41 0.96
CA ALA A 47 -7.64 -5.73 1.56
C ALA A 47 -8.91 -5.91 0.72
N GLU A 48 -8.83 -5.80 -0.61
CA GLU A 48 -9.99 -6.02 -1.49
C GLU A 48 -10.46 -7.49 -1.50
N GLU A 49 -9.53 -8.45 -1.41
CA GLU A 49 -9.86 -9.88 -1.41
C GLU A 49 -10.48 -10.37 -0.09
N PHE A 50 -10.05 -9.80 1.05
CA PHE A 50 -10.38 -10.34 2.37
C PHE A 50 -11.30 -9.47 3.23
N LEU A 51 -11.42 -8.17 2.96
CA LEU A 51 -12.29 -7.29 3.75
C LEU A 51 -13.68 -7.19 3.14
N SER A 52 -14.68 -6.99 4.00
CA SER A 52 -16.00 -6.62 3.54
C SER A 52 -15.96 -5.22 2.88
N PRO A 53 -16.92 -4.87 2.02
CA PRO A 53 -16.98 -3.52 1.43
C PRO A 53 -17.08 -2.40 2.47
N ALA A 54 -17.64 -2.67 3.65
CA ALA A 54 -17.71 -1.69 4.73
C ALA A 54 -16.34 -1.48 5.39
N ASP A 55 -15.64 -2.57 5.71
CA ASP A 55 -14.32 -2.54 6.32
C ASP A 55 -13.28 -1.96 5.34
N LEU A 56 -13.37 -2.30 4.06
CA LEU A 56 -12.49 -1.73 3.04
C LEU A 56 -12.63 -0.19 2.95
N ARG A 57 -13.87 0.32 2.99
CA ARG A 57 -14.11 1.78 3.01
C ARG A 57 -13.57 2.42 4.28
N ALA A 58 -13.78 1.80 5.44
CA ALA A 58 -13.23 2.28 6.71
C ALA A 58 -11.70 2.31 6.68
N LEU A 59 -11.06 1.24 6.19
CA LEU A 59 -9.62 1.13 6.07
C LEU A 59 -9.05 2.26 5.21
N LYS A 60 -9.57 2.46 3.99
CA LYS A 60 -9.13 3.53 3.07
C LYS A 60 -9.22 4.92 3.72
N HIS A 61 -10.33 5.18 4.42
CA HIS A 61 -10.55 6.43 5.13
C HIS A 61 -9.53 6.62 6.27
N GLU A 62 -9.32 5.61 7.10
CA GLU A 62 -8.41 5.68 8.25
C GLU A 62 -6.94 5.85 7.84
N VAL A 63 -6.50 5.20 6.76
CA VAL A 63 -5.13 5.36 6.25
C VAL A 63 -4.95 6.61 5.37
N GLY A 64 -6.03 7.35 5.11
CA GLY A 64 -6.01 8.58 4.32
C GLY A 64 -5.70 8.35 2.84
N LEU A 65 -6.10 7.20 2.28
CA LEU A 65 -5.95 6.89 0.86
C LEU A 65 -7.26 7.15 0.11
N ASP A 66 -7.17 8.00 -0.91
CA ASP A 66 -8.21 8.12 -1.92
C ASP A 66 -8.17 6.94 -2.92
N GLU A 67 -9.26 6.78 -3.69
CA GLU A 67 -9.38 5.71 -4.68
C GLU A 67 -8.28 5.78 -5.75
N GLN A 68 -7.85 6.98 -6.14
CA GLN A 68 -6.85 7.15 -7.17
C GLN A 68 -5.49 6.59 -6.73
N ARG A 69 -5.02 6.94 -5.53
CA ARG A 69 -3.77 6.42 -4.96
C ARG A 69 -3.86 4.95 -4.67
N TRP A 70 -5.00 4.50 -4.15
CA TRP A 70 -5.27 3.09 -3.93
C TRP A 70 -5.09 2.26 -5.21
N HIS A 71 -5.74 2.67 -6.29
CA HIS A 71 -5.60 2.02 -7.59
C HIS A 71 -4.19 2.13 -8.17
N ALA A 72 -3.49 3.26 -7.95
CA ALA A 72 -2.12 3.42 -8.41
C ALA A 72 -1.16 2.40 -7.74
N TYR A 73 -1.23 2.24 -6.41
CA TYR A 73 -0.40 1.25 -5.71
C TYR A 73 -0.75 -0.17 -6.14
N LYS A 74 -2.03 -0.51 -6.24
CA LYS A 74 -2.48 -1.83 -6.72
C LYS A 74 -1.99 -2.10 -8.15
N TRP A 75 -2.06 -1.10 -9.03
CA TRP A 75 -1.60 -1.23 -10.41
C TRP A 75 -0.09 -1.50 -10.48
N ILE A 76 0.71 -0.77 -9.70
CA ILE A 76 2.16 -1.00 -9.59
C ILE A 76 2.41 -2.45 -9.16
N PHE A 77 1.74 -2.94 -8.12
CA PHE A 77 1.91 -4.33 -7.69
C PHE A 77 1.60 -5.34 -8.81
N LEU A 78 0.48 -5.16 -9.50
CA LEU A 78 0.02 -6.09 -10.55
C LEU A 78 0.88 -6.08 -11.82
N HIS A 79 1.57 -4.97 -12.12
CA HIS A 79 2.29 -4.81 -13.40
C HIS A 79 3.82 -4.73 -13.24
N THR A 80 4.33 -4.67 -12.01
CA THR A 80 5.77 -4.54 -11.75
C THR A 80 6.35 -5.68 -10.89
N ALA A 81 5.52 -6.55 -10.31
CA ALA A 81 6.02 -7.78 -9.70
C ALA A 81 6.29 -8.82 -10.82
N PRO A 82 7.52 -9.37 -10.95
CA PRO A 82 7.69 -10.59 -11.75
C PRO A 82 6.77 -11.66 -11.17
N ALA A 83 6.15 -12.46 -12.03
CA ALA A 83 5.19 -13.52 -11.68
C ALA A 83 5.83 -14.56 -10.74
N PHE A 84 5.89 -14.24 -9.46
CA PHE A 84 6.27 -15.11 -8.36
C PHE A 84 5.32 -14.81 -7.19
N TRP A 85 4.04 -15.13 -7.42
CA TRP A 85 3.05 -15.38 -6.38
C TRP A 85 2.47 -16.76 -6.64
#